data_AF-A0A971X817-F1
#
_entry.id   AF-A0A971X817-F1
#
_cell.length_a   1.000
_cell.length_b   1.000
_cell.length_c   1.000
_cell.angle_alpha   90.00
_cell.angle_beta   90.00
_cell.angle_gamma   90.00
#
_symmetry.space_group_name_H-M   'P 1'
#
loop_
_entity.id
_entity.type
_entity.pdbx_description
1 polymer ?
#
loop_
_entity_poly.entity_id
_entity_poly.type
_entity_poly.pdbx_seq_one_letter_code
_entity_poly.pdbx_strand_id
1 'polypeptide(L)'
;MRGAYSIVKVEIKDGKIAQAEFLQYNADGTLKDENYGKESGDENYQKAQNALKSSEQYTKKLVETQNVDKVDAVSGATSSWNQFKEAAKNALAKAKK
;
A
#
# COMPACT_ATOMS: atom_id res chain seq x y z
N MET A 1 4.06 5.13 -21.46
CA MET A 1 3.65 3.94 -20.69
C MET A 1 3.43 4.38 -19.24
N ARG A 2 2.40 3.87 -18.58
CA ARG A 2 2.18 4.15 -17.15
C ARG A 2 3.13 3.25 -16.34
N GLY A 3 3.81 3.78 -15.33
CA GLY A 3 4.60 2.93 -14.41
C GLY A 3 3.69 2.13 -13.48
N ALA A 4 4.27 1.19 -12.73
CA ALA A 4 3.59 0.58 -11.58
C ALA A 4 3.03 1.68 -10.66
N TYR A 5 1.85 1.46 -10.10
CA TYR A 5 1.14 2.46 -9.29
C TYR A 5 0.43 1.80 -8.12
N SER A 6 0.03 2.61 -7.14
CA SER A 6 -0.63 2.11 -5.94
C SER A 6 -1.89 2.91 -5.60
N ILE A 7 -2.84 2.24 -4.96
CA ILE A 7 -4.10 2.82 -4.48
C ILE A 7 -4.23 2.46 -3.00
N VAL A 8 -4.66 3.43 -2.19
CA VAL A 8 -5.13 3.17 -0.83
C VAL A 8 -6.65 3.33 -0.83
N LYS A 9 -7.36 2.34 -0.30
CA LYS A 9 -8.77 2.49 0.05
C LYS A 9 -8.86 2.72 1.55
N VAL A 10 -9.78 3.59 1.95
CA VAL A 10 -10.09 3.85 3.36
C VAL A 10 -11.58 3.72 3.59
N GLU A 11 -11.97 3.13 4.72
CA GLU A 11 -13.32 3.18 5.24
C GLU A 11 -13.34 4.17 6.40
N ILE A 12 -14.21 5.17 6.35
CA ILE A 12 -14.37 6.17 7.41
C ILE A 12 -15.65 5.86 8.19
N LYS A 13 -15.55 5.71 9.51
CA LYS A 13 -16.69 5.60 10.44
C LYS A 13 -16.53 6.64 11.54
N ASP A 14 -17.60 7.37 11.83
CA ASP A 14 -17.62 8.39 12.89
C ASP A 14 -16.46 9.39 12.79
N GLY A 15 -16.12 9.78 11.55
CA GLY A 15 -15.03 10.72 11.25
C GLY A 15 -13.61 10.14 11.42
N LYS A 16 -13.47 8.85 11.69
CA LYS A 16 -12.18 8.14 11.86
C LYS A 16 -11.96 7.08 10.80
N ILE A 17 -10.71 6.83 10.46
CA ILE A 17 -10.29 5.72 9.59
C ILE A 17 -10.53 4.41 10.35
N ALA A 18 -11.56 3.67 9.95
CA ALA A 18 -11.90 2.37 10.52
C ALA A 18 -11.09 1.23 9.88
N GLN A 19 -10.85 1.33 8.57
CA GLN A 19 -10.08 0.35 7.80
C GLN A 19 -9.27 1.03 6.71
N ALA A 20 -8.15 0.42 6.33
CA ALA A 20 -7.34 0.83 5.20
C ALA A 20 -6.79 -0.40 4.46
N GLU A 21 -6.79 -0.34 3.13
CA GLU A 21 -6.25 -1.37 2.23
C GLU A 21 -5.25 -0.71 1.28
N PHE A 22 -4.08 -1.32 1.08
CA PHE A 22 -3.04 -0.80 0.18
C PHE A 22 -2.82 -1.78 -0.98
N LEU A 23 -3.27 -1.36 -2.16
CA LEU A 23 -3.24 -2.14 -3.39
C LEU A 23 -2.14 -1.62 -4.30
N GLN A 24 -1.30 -2.52 -4.77
CA GLN A 24 -0.17 -2.22 -5.65
C GLN A 24 -0.41 -2.90 -6.99
N TYR A 25 -0.22 -2.17 -8.08
CA TYR A 25 -0.50 -2.63 -9.43
C TYR A 25 0.75 -2.58 -10.29
N ASN A 26 0.85 -3.53 -11.22
CA ASN A 26 1.79 -3.44 -12.33
C ASN A 26 1.37 -2.33 -13.31
N ALA A 27 2.27 -1.99 -14.23
CA ALA A 27 2.03 -0.97 -15.26
C ALA A 27 0.81 -1.27 -16.16
N ASP A 28 0.52 -2.56 -16.37
CA ASP A 28 -0.61 -3.06 -17.15
C ASP A 28 -1.94 -3.09 -16.37
N GLY A 29 -1.91 -2.70 -15.08
CA GLY A 29 -3.10 -2.71 -14.21
C GLY A 29 -3.37 -4.05 -13.53
N THR A 30 -2.54 -5.07 -13.70
CA THR A 30 -2.65 -6.31 -12.91
C THR A 30 -2.28 -6.06 -11.46
N LEU A 31 -3.09 -6.60 -10.53
CA LEU A 31 -2.84 -6.48 -9.10
C LEU A 31 -1.61 -7.31 -8.70
N LYS A 32 -0.79 -6.76 -7.82
CA LYS A 32 0.30 -7.50 -7.18
C LYS A 32 -0.26 -8.26 -5.98
N ASP A 33 -0.81 -9.44 -6.24
CA ASP A 33 -1.45 -10.32 -5.27
C ASP A 33 -0.55 -11.53 -4.90
N GLU A 34 -1.14 -12.61 -4.39
CA GLU A 34 -0.41 -13.85 -4.05
C GLU A 34 0.30 -14.50 -5.25
N ASN A 35 -0.02 -14.11 -6.48
CA ASN A 35 0.65 -14.60 -7.69
C ASN A 35 1.82 -13.70 -8.12
N TYR A 36 1.98 -12.52 -7.52
CA TYR A 36 3.03 -11.60 -7.88
C TYR A 36 4.42 -12.21 -7.68
N GLY A 37 5.18 -12.31 -8.78
CA GLY A 37 6.54 -12.86 -8.80
C GLY A 37 6.62 -14.38 -8.97
N LYS A 38 5.50 -15.12 -9.09
CA LYS A 38 5.52 -16.59 -9.24
C LYS A 38 6.38 -17.07 -10.40
N GLU A 39 6.29 -16.40 -11.55
CA GLU A 39 7.06 -16.74 -12.75
C GLU A 39 8.51 -16.23 -12.72
N SER A 40 8.95 -15.60 -11.62
CA SER A 40 10.29 -15.01 -11.49
C SER A 40 11.30 -15.91 -10.76
N GLY A 41 10.91 -17.14 -10.44
CA GLY A 41 11.69 -18.09 -9.63
C GLY A 41 11.52 -17.88 -8.13
N ASP A 42 11.73 -18.95 -7.35
CA ASP A 42 11.38 -19.05 -5.92
C ASP A 42 11.93 -17.89 -5.06
N GLU A 43 13.19 -17.51 -5.27
CA GLU A 43 13.82 -16.43 -4.50
C GLU A 43 13.15 -15.07 -4.75
N ASN A 44 12.86 -14.76 -6.02
CA ASN A 44 12.22 -13.52 -6.40
C ASN A 44 10.74 -13.51 -5.99
N TYR A 45 10.06 -14.65 -6.10
CA TYR A 45 8.71 -14.81 -5.58
C TYR A 45 8.68 -14.54 -4.07
N GLN A 46 9.59 -15.14 -3.30
CA GLN A 46 9.66 -14.91 -1.86
C GLN A 46 9.95 -13.43 -1.51
N LYS A 47 10.87 -12.78 -2.22
CA LYS A 47 11.14 -11.34 -2.08
C LYS A 47 9.91 -10.49 -2.38
N ALA A 48 9.19 -10.81 -3.47
CA ALA A 48 7.98 -10.13 -3.87
C ALA A 48 6.87 -10.24 -2.81
N GLN A 49 6.62 -11.44 -2.31
CA GLN A 49 5.61 -11.69 -1.28
C GLN A 49 5.99 -11.05 0.06
N ASN A 50 7.28 -11.07 0.44
CA ASN A 50 7.76 -10.36 1.62
C ASN A 50 7.52 -8.83 1.51
N ALA A 51 7.74 -8.25 0.33
CA ALA A 51 7.49 -6.82 0.11
C ALA A 51 6.00 -6.46 0.23
N LEU A 52 5.09 -7.32 -0.29
CA LEU A 52 3.65 -7.15 -0.11
C LEU A 52 3.27 -7.21 1.37
N LYS A 53 3.73 -8.23 2.09
CA LYS A 53 3.48 -8.42 3.52
C LYS A 53 4.00 -7.27 4.38
N SER A 54 5.21 -6.77 4.11
CA SER A 54 5.75 -5.60 4.81
C SER A 54 4.89 -4.35 4.57
N SER A 55 4.32 -4.20 3.38
CA SER A 55 3.49 -3.05 3.03
C SER A 55 2.13 -3.05 3.74
N GLU A 56 1.62 -4.20 4.20
CA GLU A 56 0.41 -4.28 5.04
C GLU A 56 0.57 -3.58 6.40
N GLN A 57 1.81 -3.40 6.88
CA GLN A 57 2.05 -2.71 8.16
C GLN A 57 1.64 -1.23 8.08
N TYR A 58 1.74 -0.62 6.89
CA TYR A 58 1.41 0.79 6.69
C TYR A 58 -0.08 1.08 6.90
N THR A 59 -0.98 0.21 6.43
CA THR A 59 -2.42 0.39 6.61
C THR A 59 -2.83 0.24 8.06
N LYS A 60 -2.28 -0.76 8.76
CA LYS A 60 -2.46 -0.94 10.21
C LYS A 60 -2.02 0.31 10.95
N LYS A 61 -0.83 0.83 10.63
CA LYS A 61 -0.31 2.03 11.27
C LYS A 61 -1.13 3.27 10.97
N LEU A 62 -1.69 3.39 9.77
CA LEU A 62 -2.60 4.48 9.43
C LEU A 62 -3.90 4.43 10.24
N VAL A 63 -4.47 3.25 10.43
CA VAL A 63 -5.65 3.06 11.29
C VAL A 63 -5.32 3.39 12.75
N GLU A 64 -4.14 3.00 13.25
CA GLU A 64 -3.72 3.35 14.63
C GLU A 64 -3.49 4.86 14.81
N THR A 65 -2.76 5.47 13.89
CA THR A 65 -2.26 6.85 14.04
C THR A 65 -3.24 7.89 13.57
N GLN A 66 -4.20 7.51 12.72
CA GLN A 66 -5.14 8.40 12.03
C GLN A 66 -4.44 9.51 11.21
N ASN A 67 -3.13 9.37 10.95
CA ASN A 67 -2.31 10.39 10.33
C ASN A 67 -1.22 9.75 9.47
N VAL A 68 -1.29 10.01 8.15
CA VAL A 68 -0.35 9.47 7.16
C VAL A 68 1.10 9.87 7.45
N ASP A 69 1.33 11.07 7.97
CA ASP A 69 2.68 11.57 8.26
C ASP A 69 3.31 10.92 9.51
N LYS A 70 2.53 10.15 10.28
CA LYS A 70 2.99 9.36 11.43
C LYS A 70 3.21 7.88 11.10
N VAL A 71 3.11 7.49 9.84
CA VAL A 71 3.43 6.14 9.38
C VAL A 71 4.89 6.11 8.95
N ASP A 72 5.73 5.40 9.71
CA ASP A 72 7.16 5.29 9.45
C ASP A 72 7.47 4.28 8.32
N ALA A 73 8.62 4.48 7.67
CA ALA A 73 9.09 3.56 6.64
C ALA A 73 9.57 2.24 7.27
N VAL A 74 9.26 1.11 6.63
CA VAL A 74 9.89 -0.17 6.94
C VAL A 74 11.24 -0.24 6.23
N SER A 75 12.28 -0.69 6.94
CA SER A 75 13.63 -0.87 6.38
C SER A 75 13.61 -1.67 5.08
N GLY A 76 14.24 -1.14 4.03
CA GLY A 76 14.26 -1.76 2.69
C GLY A 76 12.99 -1.55 1.85
N ALA A 77 11.95 -0.89 2.37
CA ALA A 77 10.67 -0.68 1.68
C ALA A 77 10.32 0.82 1.44
N THR A 78 11.34 1.68 1.33
CA THR A 78 11.17 3.15 1.19
C THR A 78 10.34 3.53 -0.04
N SER A 79 10.47 2.81 -1.16
CA SER A 79 9.69 3.08 -2.38
C SER A 79 8.19 2.84 -2.16
N SER A 80 7.82 1.66 -1.62
CA SER A 80 6.43 1.33 -1.28
C SER A 80 5.87 2.25 -0.21
N TRP A 81 6.68 2.69 0.76
CA TRP A 81 6.28 3.68 1.76
C TRP A 81 5.89 5.03 1.15
N ASN A 82 6.70 5.55 0.22
CA ASN A 82 6.38 6.82 -0.45
C ASN A 82 5.08 6.70 -1.26
N GLN A 83 4.93 5.61 -2.02
CA GLN A 83 3.69 5.34 -2.77
C GLN A 83 2.47 5.23 -1.85
N PHE A 84 2.63 4.56 -0.70
CA PHE A 84 1.58 4.46 0.31
C PHE A 84 1.16 5.84 0.81
N LYS A 85 2.10 6.69 1.23
CA LYS A 85 1.77 8.02 1.76
C LYS A 85 1.04 8.89 0.74
N GLU A 86 1.50 8.90 -0.50
CA GLU A 86 0.85 9.65 -1.58
C GLU A 86 -0.56 9.14 -1.84
N ALA A 87 -0.73 7.82 -1.98
CA ALA A 87 -2.01 7.19 -2.22
C ALA A 87 -2.99 7.39 -1.04
N ALA A 88 -2.52 7.28 0.20
CA ALA A 88 -3.32 7.49 1.40
C ALA A 88 -3.80 8.94 1.53
N LYS A 89 -2.93 9.93 1.28
CA LYS A 89 -3.31 11.35 1.25
C LYS A 89 -4.37 11.61 0.19
N ASN A 90 -4.21 11.04 -1.01
CA ASN A 90 -5.19 11.15 -2.07
C ASN A 90 -6.54 10.50 -1.70
N ALA A 91 -6.52 9.33 -1.07
CA ALA A 91 -7.73 8.64 -0.62
C ALA A 91 -8.51 9.46 0.42
N LEU A 92 -7.81 9.98 1.44
CA LEU A 92 -8.40 10.82 2.48
C LEU A 92 -8.92 12.14 1.94
N ALA A 93 -8.24 12.76 0.97
CA ALA A 93 -8.73 13.97 0.31
C ALA A 93 -10.03 13.72 -0.48
N LYS A 94 -10.17 12.54 -1.10
CA LYS A 94 -11.39 12.14 -1.80
C LYS A 94 -12.53 11.79 -0.84
N ALA A 95 -12.23 11.15 0.29
CA ALA A 95 -13.24 10.77 1.29
C ALA A 95 -13.84 11.97 2.06
N LYS A 96 -13.21 13.15 1.98
CA LYS A 96 -13.70 14.40 2.58
C LYS A 96 -14.61 15.22 1.65
N LYS A 97 -14.75 14.82 0.39
CA LYS A 97 -15.67 15.43 -0.58
C LYS A 97 -17.00 14.69 -0.54
#